data_AF-A0A3D2XF20-F1
#
_entry.id   AF-A0A3D2XF20-F1
#
_cell.length_a   1.000
_cell.length_b   1.000
_cell.length_c   1.000
_cell.angle_alpha   90.00
_cell.angle_beta   90.00
_cell.angle_gamma   90.00
#
_symmetry.space_group_name_H-M   'P 1'
#
loop_
_entity.id
_entity.type
_entity.pdbx_description
1 polymer ?
#
loop_
_entity_poly.entity_id
_entity_poly.type
_entity_poly.pdbx_seq_one_letter_code
_entity_poly.pdbx_strand_id
1 'polypeptide(L)'
;MARKRWTPQEEVTDSLLRFREKRKWQLAYRRYVIEGTPSEMYAPYFGLDAQSLRKWFEIQFTDDLNWANFGTNWQFDHIVPAAYFDYSNEGDLKLCWSFINIRVERIEQNKNRGNKVDVISVRPYFQELYNKTSFSLCLKMLEKIETLEISNMGNNAPIERFIIDNKEWLEQIADLSPEEFGRYNAGMKLSDILLEREILKKFS
;
A
#
# COMPACT_ATOMS: atom_id res chain seq x y z
N MET A 1 42.20 -19.21 -23.49
CA MET A 1 41.80 -17.99 -22.74
C MET A 1 40.30 -17.76 -22.96
N ALA A 2 39.49 -17.88 -21.91
CA ALA A 2 38.04 -17.66 -22.04
C ALA A 2 37.76 -16.16 -22.29
N ARG A 3 37.13 -15.82 -23.42
CA ARG A 3 36.68 -14.45 -23.71
C ARG A 3 35.69 -14.03 -22.62
N LYS A 4 35.98 -12.93 -21.92
CA LYS A 4 35.02 -12.26 -21.03
C LYS A 4 33.75 -12.00 -21.85
N ARG A 5 32.64 -12.61 -21.44
CA ARG A 5 31.32 -12.34 -22.02
C ARG A 5 31.02 -10.85 -21.83
N TRP A 6 30.62 -10.18 -22.89
CA TRP A 6 30.16 -8.79 -22.83
C TRP A 6 28.93 -8.73 -21.93
N THR A 7 29.02 -8.00 -20.83
CA THR A 7 27.89 -7.68 -19.97
C THR A 7 27.35 -6.32 -20.45
N PRO A 8 26.06 -6.20 -20.77
CA PRO A 8 25.47 -4.89 -21.06
C PRO A 8 25.72 -3.95 -19.87
N GLN A 9 26.16 -2.73 -20.14
CA GLN A 9 26.13 -1.68 -19.12
C GLN A 9 24.66 -1.34 -18.87
N GLU A 10 24.10 -1.88 -17.80
CA GLU A 10 22.79 -1.45 -17.31
C GLU A 10 22.88 0.02 -16.91
N GLU A 11 21.99 0.87 -17.46
CA GLU A 11 21.83 2.23 -16.99
C GLU A 11 21.44 2.22 -15.50
N VAL A 12 22.20 2.96 -14.70
CA VAL A 12 21.93 3.08 -13.27
C VAL A 12 20.81 4.08 -13.07
N THR A 13 19.59 3.59 -12.97
CA THR A 13 18.40 4.38 -12.63
C THR A 13 18.14 4.39 -11.12
N ASP A 14 17.44 5.41 -10.62
CA ASP A 14 17.04 5.48 -9.21
C ASP A 14 16.17 4.29 -8.78
N SER A 15 15.31 3.81 -9.69
CA SER A 15 14.51 2.61 -9.49
C SER A 15 15.39 1.36 -9.27
N LEU A 16 16.45 1.22 -10.08
CA LEU A 16 17.40 0.13 -9.96
C LEU A 16 18.21 0.21 -8.66
N LEU A 17 18.62 1.42 -8.25
CA LEU A 17 19.30 1.64 -6.97
C LEU A 17 18.41 1.24 -5.78
N ARG A 18 17.15 1.70 -5.75
CA ARG A 18 16.17 1.33 -4.72
C ARG A 18 15.92 -0.18 -4.68
N PHE A 19 15.80 -0.82 -5.84
CA PHE A 19 15.65 -2.27 -5.92
C PHE A 19 16.85 -3.02 -5.33
N ARG A 20 18.08 -2.61 -5.69
CA ARG A 20 19.31 -3.21 -5.17
C ARG A 20 19.43 -3.01 -3.66
N GLU A 21 19.07 -1.84 -3.18
CA GLU A 21 19.10 -1.51 -1.75
C GLU A 21 18.10 -2.37 -0.97
N LYS A 22 16.82 -2.41 -1.39
CA LYS A 22 15.81 -3.31 -0.82
C LYS A 22 16.30 -4.75 -0.76
N ARG A 23 16.91 -5.26 -1.84
CA ARG A 23 17.43 -6.64 -1.89
C ARG A 23 18.56 -6.87 -0.88
N LYS A 24 19.42 -5.88 -0.65
CA LYS A 24 20.49 -5.94 0.37
C LYS A 24 19.89 -6.11 1.77
N TRP A 25 18.88 -5.32 2.10
CA TRP A 25 18.18 -5.42 3.38
C TRP A 25 17.45 -6.76 3.54
N GLN A 26 16.74 -7.24 2.51
CA GLN A 26 16.09 -8.55 2.54
C GLN A 26 17.07 -9.70 2.82
N LEU A 27 18.25 -9.65 2.17
CA LEU A 27 19.29 -10.65 2.39
C LEU A 27 19.84 -10.60 3.81
N ALA A 28 20.12 -9.39 4.32
CA ALA A 28 20.59 -9.21 5.70
C ALA A 28 19.56 -9.72 6.71
N TYR A 29 18.29 -9.37 6.53
CA TYR A 29 17.17 -9.82 7.36
C TYR A 29 17.07 -11.35 7.38
N ARG A 30 17.07 -11.98 6.20
CA ARG A 30 17.01 -13.44 6.07
C ARG A 30 18.18 -14.12 6.78
N ARG A 31 19.41 -13.65 6.57
CA ARG A 31 20.60 -14.23 7.22
C ARG A 31 20.54 -14.09 8.73
N TYR A 32 20.05 -12.95 9.22
CA TYR A 32 19.91 -12.70 10.64
C TYR A 32 18.87 -13.64 11.29
N VAL A 33 17.70 -13.78 10.70
CA VAL A 33 16.58 -14.56 11.30
C VAL A 33 16.70 -16.06 11.04
N ILE A 34 17.01 -16.46 9.81
CA ILE A 34 17.04 -17.88 9.39
C ILE A 34 18.37 -18.52 9.77
N GLU A 35 19.48 -17.89 9.40
CA GLU A 35 20.82 -18.45 9.52
C GLU A 35 21.48 -18.10 10.86
N GLY A 36 20.91 -17.16 11.63
CA GLY A 36 21.46 -16.70 12.90
C GLY A 36 22.77 -15.92 12.76
N THR A 37 23.07 -15.42 11.55
CA THR A 37 24.32 -14.68 11.29
C THR A 37 24.23 -13.29 11.91
N PRO A 38 25.21 -12.87 12.74
CA PRO A 38 25.24 -11.51 13.28
C PRO A 38 25.26 -10.46 12.18
N SER A 39 24.59 -9.34 12.42
CA SER A 39 24.47 -8.27 11.43
C SER A 39 24.40 -6.91 12.11
N GLU A 40 25.52 -6.46 12.68
CA GLU A 40 25.63 -5.21 13.46
C GLU A 40 25.05 -3.99 12.74
N MET A 41 25.27 -3.90 11.43
CA MET A 41 24.79 -2.78 10.61
C MET A 41 23.27 -2.76 10.39
N TYR A 42 22.59 -3.90 10.47
CA TYR A 42 21.17 -4.04 10.10
C TYR A 42 20.25 -4.43 11.26
N ALA A 43 20.75 -5.24 12.19
CA ALA A 43 19.99 -5.74 13.33
C ALA A 43 19.32 -4.62 14.17
N PRO A 44 19.94 -3.43 14.38
CA PRO A 44 19.30 -2.34 15.11
C PRO A 44 17.97 -1.85 14.52
N TYR A 45 17.69 -2.13 13.25
CA TYR A 45 16.48 -1.71 12.55
C TYR A 45 15.33 -2.72 12.68
N PHE A 46 15.61 -3.96 13.11
CA PHE A 46 14.61 -5.03 13.13
C PHE A 46 13.70 -5.00 14.37
N GLY A 47 14.09 -4.21 15.38
CA GLY A 47 13.31 -3.96 16.60
C GLY A 47 13.32 -5.09 17.63
N LEU A 48 13.79 -6.28 17.27
CA LEU A 48 13.95 -7.44 18.13
C LEU A 48 15.28 -8.16 17.83
N ASP A 49 15.79 -8.89 18.82
CA ASP A 49 16.91 -9.81 18.61
C ASP A 49 16.48 -11.03 17.78
N ALA A 50 17.44 -11.76 17.22
CA ALA A 50 17.18 -12.90 16.34
C ALA A 50 16.28 -13.98 16.99
N GLN A 51 16.44 -14.25 18.29
CA GLN A 51 15.63 -15.26 18.97
C GLN A 51 14.18 -14.78 19.14
N SER A 52 13.99 -13.52 19.54
CA SER A 52 12.67 -12.91 19.67
C SER A 52 11.97 -12.76 18.32
N LEU A 53 12.69 -12.45 17.24
CA LEU A 53 12.14 -12.44 15.87
C LEU A 53 11.63 -13.82 15.46
N ARG A 54 12.37 -14.89 15.77
CA ARG A 54 11.90 -16.24 15.46
C ARG A 54 10.61 -16.58 16.20
N LYS A 55 10.53 -16.27 17.50
CA LYS A 55 9.30 -16.44 18.28
C LYS A 55 8.14 -15.62 17.69
N TRP A 56 8.41 -14.40 17.24
CA TRP A 56 7.43 -13.53 16.58
C TRP A 56 6.88 -14.11 15.28
N PHE A 57 7.70 -14.82 14.50
CA PHE A 57 7.21 -15.50 13.29
C PHE A 57 6.53 -16.83 13.59
N GLU A 58 6.98 -17.56 14.62
CA GLU A 58 6.38 -18.83 15.03
C GLU A 58 4.92 -18.68 15.46
N ILE A 59 4.56 -17.58 16.13
CA ILE A 59 3.15 -17.30 16.49
C ILE A 59 2.25 -17.02 15.27
N GLN A 60 2.85 -16.74 14.10
CA GLN A 60 2.12 -16.47 12.86
C GLN A 60 2.03 -17.70 11.94
N PHE A 61 2.73 -18.78 12.26
CA PHE A 61 2.61 -20.02 11.48
C PHE A 61 1.22 -20.61 11.67
N THR A 62 0.51 -20.79 10.55
CA THR A 62 -0.75 -21.54 10.49
C THR A 62 -0.52 -22.87 9.77
N ASP A 63 -1.29 -23.89 10.14
CA ASP A 63 -1.36 -25.17 9.44
C ASP A 63 0.02 -25.88 9.31
N ASP A 64 0.54 -25.99 8.09
CA ASP A 64 1.74 -26.71 7.70
C ASP A 64 3.02 -25.85 7.68
N LEU A 65 2.92 -24.56 8.00
CA LEU A 65 4.06 -23.64 7.94
C LEU A 65 5.07 -23.90 9.06
N ASN A 66 6.35 -23.96 8.70
CA ASN A 66 7.45 -24.13 9.65
C ASN A 66 8.78 -23.64 9.04
N TRP A 67 9.84 -23.55 9.84
CA TRP A 67 11.13 -23.07 9.33
C TRP A 67 11.73 -23.90 8.20
N ALA A 68 11.45 -25.20 8.11
CA ALA A 68 12.01 -26.08 7.09
C ALA A 68 11.39 -25.87 5.70
N ASN A 69 10.18 -25.31 5.62
CA ASN A 69 9.52 -24.99 4.34
C ASN A 69 9.56 -23.49 3.97
N PHE A 70 10.44 -22.71 4.60
CA PHE A 70 10.73 -21.34 4.20
C PHE A 70 11.27 -21.28 2.75
N GLY A 71 10.72 -20.37 1.94
CA GLY A 71 11.03 -20.21 0.53
C GLY A 71 10.29 -21.17 -0.41
N THR A 72 9.62 -22.19 0.15
CA THR A 72 8.76 -23.12 -0.60
C THR A 72 7.28 -22.85 -0.34
N ASN A 73 6.87 -22.84 0.93
CA ASN A 73 5.47 -22.67 1.32
C ASN A 73 5.18 -21.23 1.79
N TRP A 74 6.16 -20.57 2.39
CA TRP A 74 6.02 -19.21 2.91
C TRP A 74 7.31 -18.39 2.80
N GLN A 75 7.19 -17.08 2.93
CA GLN A 75 8.29 -16.12 2.92
C GLN A 75 8.00 -14.93 3.83
N PHE A 76 9.01 -14.10 4.08
CA PHE A 76 8.82 -12.81 4.74
C PHE A 76 8.15 -11.82 3.78
N ASP A 77 7.14 -11.11 4.27
CA ASP A 77 6.45 -10.05 3.52
C ASP A 77 6.29 -8.81 4.38
N HIS A 78 6.25 -7.64 3.74
CA HIS A 78 5.97 -6.39 4.44
C HIS A 78 4.46 -6.14 4.45
N ILE A 79 3.91 -5.82 5.63
CA ILE A 79 2.50 -5.43 5.76
C ILE A 79 2.28 -4.10 5.04
N VAL A 80 3.05 -3.05 5.39
CA VAL A 80 3.16 -1.83 4.60
C VAL A 80 4.31 -2.00 3.60
N PRO A 81 4.07 -1.97 2.28
CA PRO A 81 5.11 -2.23 1.29
C PRO A 81 6.33 -1.32 1.46
N ALA A 82 7.53 -1.92 1.40
CA ALA A 82 8.80 -1.21 1.53
C ALA A 82 9.00 -0.05 0.53
N ALA A 83 8.21 -0.01 -0.57
CA ALA A 83 8.25 1.08 -1.55
C ALA A 83 7.73 2.42 -1.01
N TYR A 84 6.95 2.41 0.06
CA TYR A 84 6.40 3.63 0.69
C TYR A 84 7.32 4.27 1.74
N PHE A 85 8.49 3.68 1.96
CA PHE A 85 9.46 4.16 2.94
C PHE A 85 10.65 4.83 2.25
N ASP A 86 11.15 5.89 2.88
CA ASP A 86 12.34 6.60 2.47
C ASP A 86 13.59 5.98 3.11
N TYR A 87 14.43 5.38 2.28
CA TYR A 87 15.65 4.70 2.73
C TYR A 87 16.76 5.68 3.12
N SER A 88 16.62 6.96 2.78
CA SER A 88 17.53 8.02 3.27
C SER A 88 17.20 8.47 4.70
N ASN A 89 16.02 8.11 5.21
CA ASN A 89 15.56 8.46 6.54
C ASN A 89 15.67 7.25 7.49
N GLU A 90 16.46 7.40 8.55
CA GLU A 90 16.71 6.33 9.52
C GLU A 90 15.43 5.88 10.26
N GLY A 91 14.52 6.81 10.55
CA GLY A 91 13.24 6.51 11.18
C GLY A 91 12.34 5.65 10.30
N ASP A 92 12.26 5.99 9.01
CA ASP A 92 11.54 5.21 8.01
C ASP A 92 12.16 3.81 7.84
N LEU A 93 13.50 3.70 7.82
CA LEU A 93 14.16 2.39 7.77
C LEU A 93 13.83 1.54 9.00
N LYS A 94 13.87 2.10 10.21
CA LYS A 94 13.51 1.40 11.45
C LYS A 94 12.06 0.94 11.44
N LEU A 95 11.15 1.76 10.90
CA LEU A 95 9.74 1.43 10.83
C LEU A 95 9.46 0.38 9.74
N CYS A 96 10.10 0.51 8.58
CA CYS A 96 10.00 -0.40 7.44
C CYS A 96 10.43 -1.82 7.82
N TRP A 97 11.59 -1.96 8.48
CA TRP A 97 12.21 -3.25 8.81
C TRP A 97 11.88 -3.78 10.21
N SER A 98 11.06 -3.05 10.97
CA SER A 98 10.60 -3.49 12.28
C SER A 98 9.80 -4.80 12.18
N PHE A 99 9.93 -5.64 13.20
CA PHE A 99 9.15 -6.86 13.36
C PHE A 99 7.62 -6.65 13.22
N ILE A 100 7.08 -5.48 13.59
CA ILE A 100 5.64 -5.21 13.45
C ILE A 100 5.20 -5.02 11.99
N ASN A 101 6.13 -4.72 11.08
CA ASN A 101 5.84 -4.52 9.67
C ASN A 101 6.16 -5.75 8.81
N ILE A 102 6.76 -6.79 9.39
CA ILE A 102 7.15 -8.00 8.68
C ILE A 102 6.32 -9.17 9.19
N ARG A 103 5.70 -9.89 8.25
CA ARG A 103 4.84 -11.05 8.54
C ARG A 103 5.27 -12.31 7.79
N VAL A 104 4.71 -13.43 8.23
CA VAL A 104 4.66 -14.68 7.46
C VAL A 104 3.63 -14.53 6.34
N GLU A 105 4.03 -14.77 5.09
CA GLU A 105 3.13 -14.78 3.93
C GLU A 105 3.26 -16.10 3.18
N ARG A 106 2.13 -16.76 2.87
CA ARG A 106 2.10 -17.95 2.03
C ARG A 106 2.44 -17.58 0.58
N ILE A 107 3.38 -18.30 -0.02
CA ILE A 107 3.87 -18.00 -1.38
C ILE A 107 2.75 -18.16 -2.42
N GLU A 108 1.86 -19.14 -2.25
CA GLU A 108 0.74 -19.35 -3.17
C GLU A 108 -0.27 -18.20 -3.17
N GLN A 109 -0.52 -17.58 -2.01
CA GLN A 109 -1.42 -16.43 -1.90
C GLN A 109 -0.82 -15.17 -2.55
N ASN A 110 0.51 -15.03 -2.49
CA ASN A 110 1.21 -13.89 -3.06
C ASN A 110 1.20 -13.87 -4.59
N LYS A 111 1.12 -15.04 -5.27
CA LYS A 111 1.09 -15.09 -6.76
C LYS A 111 -0.08 -14.31 -7.37
N ASN A 112 -1.17 -14.15 -6.64
CA ASN A 112 -2.37 -13.43 -7.08
C ASN A 112 -2.43 -11.98 -6.57
N ARG A 113 -1.61 -11.62 -5.58
CA ARG A 113 -1.47 -10.24 -5.10
C ARG A 113 -0.47 -9.52 -5.99
N GLY A 114 -0.97 -8.90 -7.07
CA GLY A 114 -0.20 -7.83 -7.72
C GLY A 114 0.27 -6.85 -6.65
N ASN A 115 1.51 -6.35 -6.75
CA ASN A 115 2.27 -5.55 -5.75
C ASN A 115 1.59 -4.30 -5.14
N LYS A 116 0.29 -4.08 -5.37
CA LYS A 116 -0.52 -3.00 -4.84
C LYS A 116 -1.33 -3.52 -3.65
N VAL A 117 -0.67 -3.84 -2.54
CA VAL A 117 -1.37 -3.74 -1.25
C VAL A 117 -1.64 -2.25 -1.07
N ASP A 118 -2.92 -1.87 -1.16
CA ASP A 118 -3.33 -0.50 -0.92
C ASP A 118 -3.03 -0.17 0.55
N VAL A 119 -2.30 0.92 0.78
CA VAL A 119 -1.96 1.43 2.12
C VAL A 119 -3.23 1.61 2.96
N ILE A 120 -4.36 1.92 2.31
CA ILE A 120 -5.67 2.05 2.96
C ILE A 120 -6.11 0.73 3.60
N SER A 121 -5.80 -0.42 2.98
CA SER A 121 -6.23 -1.74 3.45
C SER A 121 -5.52 -2.21 4.73
N VAL A 122 -4.35 -1.64 5.04
CA VAL A 122 -3.52 -2.06 6.19
C VAL A 122 -3.67 -1.14 7.41
N ARG A 123 -4.28 0.05 7.25
CA ARG A 123 -4.57 0.96 8.37
C ARG A 123 -5.39 0.29 9.48
N PRO A 124 -6.49 -0.44 9.21
CA PRO A 124 -7.30 -1.06 10.26
C PRO A 124 -6.51 -2.05 11.12
N TYR A 125 -5.56 -2.77 10.51
CA TYR A 125 -4.69 -3.73 11.21
C TYR A 125 -3.85 -3.05 12.31
N PHE A 126 -3.13 -1.98 11.96
CA PHE A 126 -2.30 -1.26 12.96
C PHE A 126 -3.17 -0.50 13.97
N GLN A 127 -4.34 -0.02 13.56
CA GLN A 127 -5.29 0.65 14.45
C GLN A 127 -5.80 -0.31 15.53
N GLU A 128 -6.20 -1.52 15.15
CA GLU A 128 -6.67 -2.52 16.08
C GLU A 128 -5.56 -2.95 17.04
N LEU A 129 -4.34 -3.20 16.53
CA LEU A 129 -3.19 -3.53 17.37
C LEU A 129 -2.88 -2.41 18.38
N TYR A 130 -2.88 -1.15 17.95
CA TYR A 130 -2.64 -0.03 18.85
C TYR A 130 -3.73 0.09 19.91
N ASN A 131 -5.00 0.02 19.51
CA ASN A 131 -6.13 0.13 20.45
C ASN A 131 -6.11 -0.97 21.52
N LYS A 132 -5.63 -2.17 21.17
CA LYS A 132 -5.57 -3.33 22.09
C LYS A 132 -4.32 -3.36 22.95
N THR A 133 -3.19 -2.85 22.46
CA THR A 133 -1.88 -3.02 23.13
C THR A 133 -1.25 -1.71 23.61
N SER A 134 -1.77 -0.57 23.16
CA SER A 134 -1.17 0.76 23.33
C SER A 134 0.30 0.84 22.88
N PHE A 135 0.72 -0.07 21.99
CA PHE A 135 2.12 -0.17 21.60
C PHE A 135 2.53 1.00 20.70
N SER A 136 3.44 1.85 21.17
CA SER A 136 3.81 3.11 20.51
C SER A 136 4.35 2.95 19.10
N LEU A 137 4.94 1.80 18.75
CA LEU A 137 5.42 1.56 17.39
C LEU A 137 4.27 1.38 16.40
N CYS A 138 3.12 0.86 16.85
CA CYS A 138 1.90 0.82 16.02
C CYS A 138 1.37 2.23 15.76
N LEU A 139 1.44 3.13 16.74
CA LEU A 139 1.09 4.55 16.56
C LEU A 139 1.98 5.21 15.50
N LYS A 140 3.31 5.01 15.57
CA LYS A 140 4.24 5.52 14.55
C LYS A 140 3.93 4.98 13.15
N MET A 141 3.49 3.72 13.04
CA MET A 141 3.06 3.16 11.76
C MET A 141 1.77 3.81 11.24
N LEU A 142 0.81 4.10 12.13
CA LEU A 142 -0.41 4.82 11.76
C LEU A 142 -0.13 6.24 11.27
N GLU A 143 0.77 6.96 11.94
CA GLU A 143 1.24 8.28 11.49
C GLU A 143 1.87 8.20 10.10
N LYS A 144 2.73 7.18 9.86
CA LYS A 144 3.30 6.95 8.53
C LYS A 144 2.23 6.70 7.48
N ILE A 145 1.26 5.84 7.76
CA ILE A 145 0.14 5.53 6.86
C ILE A 145 -0.66 6.80 6.53
N GLU A 146 -0.95 7.65 7.51
CA GLU A 146 -1.66 8.91 7.32
C GLU A 146 -0.89 9.87 6.39
N THR A 147 0.43 9.99 6.54
CA THR A 147 1.23 10.82 5.63
C THR A 147 1.17 10.32 4.18
N LEU A 148 1.11 8.99 3.98
CA LEU A 148 1.00 8.38 2.66
C LEU A 148 -0.39 8.64 2.05
N GLU A 149 -1.45 8.56 2.84
CA GLU A 149 -2.83 8.89 2.43
C GLU A 149 -2.92 10.34 1.95
N ILE A 150 -2.39 11.29 2.72
CA ILE A 150 -2.36 12.72 2.36
C ILE A 150 -1.56 12.94 1.07
N SER A 151 -0.42 12.27 0.91
CA SER A 151 0.40 12.41 -0.30
C SER A 151 -0.24 11.83 -1.57
N ASN A 152 -1.07 10.78 -1.43
CA ASN A 152 -1.79 10.16 -2.53
C ASN A 152 -3.09 10.90 -2.90
N MET A 153 -3.69 11.63 -1.95
CA MET A 153 -4.74 12.61 -2.24
C MET A 153 -4.09 13.83 -2.91
N GLY A 154 -3.71 13.67 -4.19
CA GLY A 154 -3.19 14.75 -4.99
C GLY A 154 -4.10 15.98 -4.95
N ASN A 155 -3.51 17.15 -5.06
CA ASN A 155 -4.26 18.40 -5.11
C ASN A 155 -5.13 18.42 -6.40
N ASN A 156 -6.43 18.21 -6.25
CA ASN A 156 -7.37 18.08 -7.36
C ASN A 156 -8.02 19.43 -7.69
N ALA A 157 -7.31 20.54 -7.47
CA ALA A 157 -7.82 21.89 -7.63
C ALA A 157 -8.61 22.14 -8.94
N PRO A 158 -8.21 21.63 -10.13
CA PRO A 158 -9.02 21.79 -11.34
C PRO A 158 -10.36 21.05 -11.29
N ILE A 159 -10.39 19.85 -10.70
CA ILE A 159 -11.60 19.03 -10.54
C ILE A 159 -12.52 19.67 -9.48
N GLU A 160 -11.95 20.08 -8.35
CA GLU A 160 -12.66 20.81 -7.30
C GLU A 160 -13.31 22.07 -7.87
N ARG A 161 -12.55 22.83 -8.67
CA ARG A 161 -13.05 24.04 -9.32
C ARG A 161 -14.19 23.74 -10.29
N PHE A 162 -14.05 22.71 -11.12
CA PHE A 162 -15.12 22.29 -12.03
C PHE A 162 -16.41 21.92 -11.27
N ILE A 163 -16.31 21.16 -10.18
CA ILE A 163 -17.46 20.76 -9.37
C ILE A 163 -18.10 21.99 -8.71
N ILE A 164 -17.31 22.88 -8.12
CA ILE A 164 -17.80 24.09 -7.45
C ILE A 164 -18.51 25.00 -8.46
N ASP A 165 -17.87 25.28 -9.60
CA ASP A 165 -18.39 26.20 -10.61
C ASP A 165 -19.65 25.66 -11.30
N ASN A 166 -19.88 24.34 -11.28
CA ASN A 166 -21.00 23.68 -11.96
C ASN A 166 -21.94 22.91 -11.02
N LYS A 167 -21.88 23.16 -9.70
CA LYS A 167 -22.54 22.33 -8.68
C LYS A 167 -24.04 22.14 -8.92
N GLU A 168 -24.76 23.23 -9.11
CA GLU A 168 -26.22 23.19 -9.31
C GLU A 168 -26.61 22.41 -10.57
N TRP A 169 -25.86 22.61 -11.66
CA TRP A 169 -26.04 21.88 -12.91
C TRP A 169 -25.75 20.38 -12.75
N LEU A 170 -24.69 20.01 -12.04
CA LEU A 170 -24.35 18.61 -11.75
C LEU A 170 -25.44 17.92 -10.92
N GLU A 171 -25.96 18.59 -9.88
CA GLU A 171 -27.03 18.06 -9.03
C GLU A 171 -28.34 17.87 -9.82
N GLN A 172 -28.69 18.82 -10.70
CA GLN A 172 -29.86 18.71 -11.57
C GLN A 172 -29.74 17.57 -12.59
N ILE A 173 -28.55 17.36 -13.17
CA ILE A 173 -28.28 16.23 -14.07
C ILE A 173 -28.39 14.90 -13.34
N ALA A 174 -27.85 14.82 -12.12
CA ALA A 174 -27.86 13.60 -11.31
C ALA A 174 -29.29 13.15 -10.93
N ASP A 175 -30.25 14.08 -10.89
CA ASP A 175 -31.66 13.82 -10.59
C ASP A 175 -32.52 13.49 -11.84
N LEU A 176 -31.95 13.48 -13.05
CA LEU A 176 -32.70 13.10 -14.25
C LEU A 176 -33.03 11.61 -14.26
N SER A 177 -34.25 11.27 -14.68
CA SER A 177 -34.62 9.88 -14.99
C SER A 177 -33.86 9.39 -16.24
N PRO A 178 -33.77 8.07 -16.47
CA PRO A 178 -33.11 7.53 -17.66
C PRO A 178 -33.64 8.10 -18.99
N GLU A 179 -34.94 8.35 -19.09
CA GLU A 179 -35.58 8.92 -20.28
C GLU A 179 -35.22 10.40 -20.48
N GLU A 180 -35.27 11.20 -19.41
CA GLU A 180 -34.86 12.60 -19.43
C GLU A 180 -33.37 12.76 -19.74
N PHE A 181 -32.52 11.92 -19.15
CA PHE A 181 -31.09 11.90 -19.43
C PHE A 181 -30.81 11.49 -20.89
N GLY A 182 -31.59 10.55 -21.45
CA GLY A 182 -31.53 10.21 -22.87
C GLY A 182 -31.84 11.40 -23.79
N ARG A 183 -32.87 12.19 -23.45
CA ARG A 183 -33.22 13.42 -24.20
C ARG A 183 -32.17 14.52 -24.03
N TYR A 184 -31.61 14.65 -22.84
CA TYR A 184 -30.49 15.55 -22.58
C TYR A 184 -29.28 15.20 -23.47
N ASN A 185 -28.92 13.92 -23.56
CA ASN A 185 -27.86 13.43 -24.45
C ASN A 185 -28.16 13.65 -25.94
N ALA A 186 -29.44 13.66 -26.32
CA ALA A 186 -29.87 13.99 -27.69
C ALA A 186 -29.81 15.49 -28.01
N GLY A 187 -29.38 16.33 -27.05
CA GLY A 187 -29.17 17.77 -27.22
C GLY A 187 -30.31 18.66 -26.71
N MET A 188 -31.33 18.08 -26.06
CA MET A 188 -32.37 18.88 -25.41
C MET A 188 -31.79 19.63 -24.20
N LYS A 189 -32.17 20.91 -24.02
CA LYS A 189 -31.64 21.70 -22.91
C LYS A 189 -32.20 21.20 -21.58
N LEU A 190 -31.35 21.22 -20.55
CA LEU A 190 -31.74 20.84 -19.18
C LEU A 190 -32.93 21.65 -18.67
N SER A 191 -32.97 22.96 -18.96
CA SER A 191 -34.09 23.84 -18.61
C SER A 191 -35.43 23.36 -19.15
N ASP A 192 -35.44 22.84 -20.38
CA ASP A 192 -36.67 22.43 -21.07
C ASP A 192 -37.21 21.12 -20.47
N ILE A 193 -36.28 20.21 -20.14
CA ILE A 193 -36.57 18.95 -19.46
C ILE A 193 -37.16 19.20 -18.06
N LEU A 194 -36.53 20.09 -17.28
CA LEU A 194 -37.00 20.42 -15.93
C LEU A 194 -38.37 21.12 -15.97
N LEU A 195 -38.59 22.00 -16.94
CA LEU A 195 -39.88 22.66 -17.13
C LEU A 195 -40.99 21.66 -17.45
N GLU A 196 -40.75 20.73 -18.36
CA GLU A 196 -41.71 19.67 -18.70
C GLU A 196 -42.06 18.81 -17.48
N ARG A 197 -41.05 18.46 -16.67
CA ARG A 197 -41.23 17.73 -15.42
C ARG A 197 -42.12 18.50 -14.43
N GLU A 198 -41.90 19.81 -14.25
CA GLU A 198 -42.75 20.64 -13.39
C GLU A 198 -44.18 20.73 -13.90
N ILE A 199 -44.37 20.83 -15.22
CA ILE A 199 -45.68 20.85 -15.86
C ILE A 199 -46.41 19.53 -15.56
N LEU A 200 -45.77 18.38 -15.84
CA LEU A 200 -46.36 17.06 -15.60
C LEU A 200 -46.73 16.86 -14.12
N LYS A 201 -45.89 17.30 -13.18
CA LYS A 201 -46.20 17.28 -11.74
C LYS A 201 -47.42 18.11 -11.35
N LYS A 202 -47.77 19.17 -12.09
CA LYS A 202 -48.96 19.99 -11.83
C LYS A 202 -50.25 19.36 -12.38
N PHE A 203 -50.13 18.41 -13.30
CA PHE A 203 -51.25 17.72 -13.96
C PHE A 203 -51.44 16.27 -13.49
N SER A 204 -50.53 15.76 -12.66
CA SER A 204 -50.65 14.50 -11.89
C SER A 204 -51.26 14.74 -10.53
#